data_AF-A0A2D4LNV9-F1
#
_entry.id   AF-A0A2D4LNV9-F1
#
_cell.length_a   1.000
_cell.length_b   1.000
_cell.length_c   1.000
_cell.angle_alpha   90.00
_cell.angle_beta   90.00
_cell.angle_gamma   90.00
#
_symmetry.space_group_name_H-M   'P 1'
#
loop_
_entity.id
_entity.type
_entity.pdbx_description
1 polymer ?
#
loop_
_entity_poly.entity_id
_entity_poly.type
_entity_poly.pdbx_seq_one_letter_code
_entity_poly.pdbx_strand_id
1 'polypeptide(L)'
;TLDLIFVSGQCLSDLDRENIVISPLSWSDHSLLCLDFLTALPHRREADQTIWYRPRRLMEPERFQTELGPFPKALAHNSVGELVDAWDRAATDALDRVVP
;
A
#
# COMPACT_ATOMS: atom_id res chain seq x y z
N THR A 1 -2.43 -16.81 -11.64
CA THR A 1 -3.15 -16.77 -10.34
C THR A 1 -4.54 -16.19 -10.57
N LEU A 2 -5.50 -16.41 -9.67
CA LEU A 2 -6.90 -16.03 -9.86
C LEU A 2 -7.28 -14.93 -8.87
N ASP A 3 -7.77 -13.81 -9.40
CA ASP A 3 -8.31 -12.71 -8.60
C ASP A 3 -9.85 -12.80 -8.57
N LEU A 4 -10.43 -12.87 -7.39
CA LEU A 4 -11.87 -13.06 -7.19
C LEU A 4 -12.49 -11.92 -6.39
N ILE A 5 -13.64 -11.42 -6.85
CA ILE A 5 -14.41 -10.40 -6.14
C ILE A 5 -15.83 -10.92 -5.96
N PHE A 6 -16.31 -10.92 -4.72
CA PHE A 6 -17.67 -11.31 -4.36
C PHE A 6 -18.49 -10.08 -4.00
N VAL A 7 -19.64 -9.92 -4.66
CA VAL A 7 -20.52 -8.77 -4.47
C VAL A 7 -21.88 -9.28 -3.95
N SER A 8 -22.35 -8.70 -2.85
CA SER A 8 -23.67 -9.00 -2.30
C SER A 8 -24.77 -8.44 -3.21
N GLY A 9 -25.94 -9.07 -3.24
CA GLY A 9 -27.06 -8.69 -4.10
C GLY A 9 -27.49 -7.22 -3.97
N GLN A 10 -27.34 -6.61 -2.78
CA GLN A 10 -27.63 -5.19 -2.56
C GLN A 10 -26.62 -4.24 -3.23
N CYS A 11 -25.36 -4.65 -3.38
CA CYS A 11 -24.33 -3.87 -4.07
C CYS A 11 -24.31 -4.14 -5.58
N LEU A 12 -25.03 -5.17 -6.02
CA LEU A 12 -25.08 -5.60 -7.41
C LEU A 12 -25.84 -4.61 -8.30
N SER A 13 -26.84 -3.92 -7.74
CA SER A 13 -27.57 -2.83 -8.41
C SER A 13 -26.71 -1.58 -8.59
N ASP A 14 -25.74 -1.40 -7.70
CA ASP A 14 -24.93 -0.20 -7.62
C ASP A 14 -23.62 -0.34 -8.37
N LEU A 15 -23.20 -1.58 -8.66
CA LEU A 15 -22.02 -1.87 -9.45
C LEU A 15 -22.31 -1.59 -10.93
N ASP A 16 -21.52 -0.68 -11.52
CA ASP A 16 -21.46 -0.50 -12.95
C ASP A 16 -20.67 -1.65 -13.58
N ARG A 17 -21.40 -2.66 -14.05
CA ARG A 17 -20.81 -3.85 -14.67
C ARG A 17 -20.21 -3.58 -16.04
N GLU A 18 -20.66 -2.53 -16.72
CA GLU A 18 -20.18 -2.19 -18.05
C GLU A 18 -18.81 -1.51 -17.98
N ASN A 19 -18.50 -0.89 -16.83
CA ASN A 19 -17.23 -0.22 -16.55
C ASN A 19 -16.25 -1.05 -15.72
N ILE A 20 -16.39 -2.38 -15.67
CA ILE A 20 -15.35 -3.23 -15.07
C ILE A 20 -14.12 -3.24 -15.99
N VAL A 21 -13.03 -2.64 -15.53
CA VAL A 21 -11.78 -2.53 -16.31
C VAL A 21 -10.72 -3.47 -15.74
N ILE A 22 -10.10 -4.24 -16.62
CA ILE A 22 -8.95 -5.10 -16.30
C ILE A 22 -7.72 -4.54 -17.03
N SER A 23 -6.71 -4.10 -16.28
CA SER A 23 -5.49 -3.51 -16.84
C SER A 23 -4.24 -4.31 -16.46
N PRO A 24 -3.35 -4.64 -17.41
CA PRO A 24 -2.10 -5.31 -17.08
C PRO A 24 -1.19 -4.38 -16.27
N LEU A 25 -0.46 -4.94 -15.31
CA LEU A 25 0.55 -4.24 -14.54
C LEU A 25 1.93 -4.75 -14.94
N SER A 26 2.84 -3.86 -15.31
CA SER A 26 4.19 -4.24 -15.77
C SER A 26 5.10 -4.79 -14.67
N TRP A 27 4.72 -4.56 -13.41
CA TRP A 27 5.49 -4.90 -12.20
C TRP A 27 4.88 -6.04 -11.40
N SER A 28 3.79 -6.64 -11.88
CA SER A 28 3.14 -7.78 -11.24
C SER A 28 2.79 -8.83 -12.30
N ASP A 29 2.79 -10.10 -11.90
CA ASP A 29 2.21 -11.20 -12.67
C ASP A 29 0.67 -11.24 -12.60
N HIS A 30 0.06 -10.30 -11.87
CA HIS A 30 -1.39 -10.06 -11.80
C HIS A 30 -1.82 -8.81 -12.59
N SER A 31 -3.12 -8.72 -12.89
CA SER A 31 -3.75 -7.54 -13.50
C SER A 31 -4.51 -6.72 -12.46
N LEU A 32 -4.61 -5.41 -12.68
CA LEU A 32 -5.46 -4.53 -11.89
C LEU A 32 -6.93 -4.72 -12.28
N LEU A 33 -7.79 -4.98 -11.30
CA LEU A 33 -9.25 -4.99 -11.46
C LEU A 33 -9.83 -3.67 -10.92
N CYS A 34 -10.50 -2.91 -11.76
CA CYS A 34 -11.20 -1.68 -11.40
C CYS A 34 -12.72 -1.90 -11.48
N LEU A 35 -13.42 -1.48 -10.42
CA LEU A 35 -14.87 -1.61 -10.29
C LEU A 35 -15.45 -0.24 -9.95
N ASP A 36 -16.40 0.22 -10.75
CA ASP A 36 -17.08 1.49 -10.53
C ASP A 36 -18.45 1.25 -9.88
N PHE A 37 -18.73 1.98 -8.81
CA PHE A 37 -20.04 1.95 -8.14
C PHE A 37 -20.74 3.29 -8.36
N LEU A 38 -21.97 3.25 -8.85
CA LEU A 38 -22.76 4.41 -9.28
C LEU A 38 -23.19 5.32 -8.13
N THR A 39 -23.20 4.82 -6.89
CA THR A 39 -23.60 5.57 -5.71
C THR A 39 -22.39 6.16 -4.97
N ALA A 40 -22.18 7.47 -5.14
CA ALA A 40 -21.35 8.26 -4.23
C ALA A 40 -22.04 8.34 -2.86
N LEU A 41 -21.56 7.51 -1.91
CA LEU A 41 -21.86 7.46 -0.46
C LEU A 41 -22.28 8.81 0.17
N PRO A 42 -23.03 8.85 1.31
CA PRO A 42 -22.74 8.05 2.51
C PRO A 42 -23.98 7.63 3.35
N HIS A 43 -23.77 6.88 4.45
CA HIS A 43 -24.44 7.04 5.77
C HIS A 43 -24.65 5.71 6.51
N ARG A 44 -23.77 5.41 7.47
CA ARG A 44 -24.25 4.91 8.76
C ARG A 44 -23.97 5.99 9.79
N ARG A 45 -25.02 6.69 10.21
CA ARG A 45 -24.97 7.71 11.26
C ARG A 45 -25.09 7.11 12.67
N GLU A 46 -25.05 5.78 12.80
CA GLU A 46 -25.42 5.08 14.06
C GLU A 46 -24.50 3.91 14.46
N ALA A 47 -23.35 3.72 13.82
CA ALA A 47 -22.29 2.88 14.37
C ALA A 47 -20.98 3.37 13.78
N ASP A 48 -20.14 3.96 14.63
CA ASP A 48 -18.75 4.36 14.44
C ASP A 48 -18.36 4.80 13.03
N GLN A 49 -18.06 6.10 12.87
CA GLN A 49 -17.44 6.72 11.70
C GLN A 49 -16.68 5.68 10.88
N THR A 50 -17.01 5.51 9.59
CA THR A 50 -16.32 4.59 8.68
C THR A 50 -14.85 4.53 9.04
N ILE A 51 -14.45 3.47 9.75
CA ILE A 51 -13.08 3.33 10.20
C ILE A 51 -12.32 2.93 8.95
N TRP A 52 -11.89 3.94 8.21
CA TRP A 52 -10.80 3.77 7.28
C TRP A 52 -9.63 3.30 8.14
N TYR A 53 -9.40 2.00 8.18
CA TYR A 53 -8.10 1.43 8.49
C TYR A 53 -7.17 1.88 7.36
N ARG A 54 -6.84 3.17 7.36
CA ARG A 54 -5.56 3.58 6.81
C ARG A 54 -4.55 2.84 7.69
N PRO A 55 -3.61 2.07 7.13
CA PRO A 55 -2.38 1.79 7.83
C PRO A 55 -1.78 3.17 8.17
N ARG A 56 -2.13 3.72 9.34
CA ARG A 56 -2.04 5.16 9.62
C ARG A 56 -0.60 5.66 9.71
N ARG A 57 0.39 4.80 9.48
CA ARG A 57 1.81 5.07 9.65
C ARG A 57 2.72 4.30 8.69
N LEU A 58 2.19 3.59 7.68
CA LEU A 58 3.06 2.81 6.79
C LEU A 58 3.96 3.70 5.90
N MET A 59 3.63 4.98 5.75
CA MET A 59 4.46 5.93 5.01
C MET A 59 4.38 7.30 5.70
N GLU A 60 5.16 7.51 6.77
CA GLU A 60 5.65 8.86 7.09
C GLU A 60 6.99 9.00 6.35
N PRO A 61 7.02 9.19 5.00
CA PRO A 61 8.24 9.06 4.21
C PRO A 61 9.31 10.06 4.65
N GLU A 62 8.90 11.26 5.09
CA GLU A 62 9.82 12.27 5.62
C GLU A 62 10.45 11.82 6.94
N ARG A 63 9.68 11.19 7.82
CA ARG A 63 10.19 10.67 9.10
C ARG A 63 11.04 9.43 8.89
N PHE A 64 10.61 8.53 8.01
CA PHE A 64 11.42 7.38 7.60
C PHE A 64 12.74 7.83 7.01
N GLN A 65 12.75 8.81 6.11
CA GLN A 65 13.98 9.35 5.54
C GLN A 65 14.86 10.02 6.60
N THR A 66 14.27 10.65 7.61
CA THR A 66 14.99 11.22 8.76
C THR A 66 15.62 10.13 9.63
N GLU A 67 14.90 9.06 9.94
CA GLU A 67 15.39 7.92 10.75
C GLU A 67 16.42 7.07 10.01
N LEU A 68 16.23 6.88 8.71
CA LEU A 68 17.14 6.16 7.82
C LEU A 68 18.51 6.85 7.74
N GLY A 69 18.50 8.19 7.82
CA GLY A 69 19.72 8.99 7.83
C GLY A 69 20.45 9.05 6.48
N PRO A 70 21.61 9.72 6.44
CA PRO A 70 22.37 9.88 5.21
C PRO A 70 23.11 8.59 4.82
N PHE A 71 23.43 8.45 3.53
CA PHE A 71 24.22 7.33 3.02
C PHE A 71 25.54 7.19 3.80
N PRO A 72 25.89 6.01 4.33
CA PRO A 72 27.12 5.81 5.07
C PRO A 72 28.32 5.87 4.11
N LYS A 73 28.93 7.06 3.98
CA LYS A 73 30.09 7.31 3.10
C LYS A 73 31.28 6.39 3.43
N ALA A 74 31.37 5.92 4.67
CA ALA A 74 32.39 4.96 5.12
C ALA A 74 32.31 3.61 4.40
N LEU A 75 31.14 3.25 3.86
CA LEU A 75 30.92 1.98 3.15
C LEU A 75 31.08 2.10 1.63
N ALA A 76 31.42 3.28 1.10
CA ALA A 76 31.51 3.54 -0.33
C ALA A 76 32.60 2.72 -1.07
N HIS A 77 33.52 2.11 -0.34
CA HIS A 77 34.61 1.28 -0.88
C HIS A 77 34.44 -0.22 -0.59
N ASN A 78 33.32 -0.61 0.01
CA ASN A 78 33.03 -1.99 0.35
C ASN A 78 32.40 -2.75 -0.82
N SER A 79 32.28 -4.06 -0.67
CA SER A 79 31.57 -4.88 -1.66
C SER A 79 30.08 -4.51 -1.72
N VAL A 80 29.44 -4.78 -2.86
CA VAL A 80 28.00 -4.53 -3.04
C VAL A 80 27.16 -5.29 -2.00
N GLY A 81 27.56 -6.52 -1.64
CA GLY A 81 26.85 -7.30 -0.62
C GLY A 81 26.89 -6.65 0.76
N GLU A 82 28.06 -6.19 1.20
CA GLU A 82 28.21 -5.48 2.47
C GLU A 82 27.42 -4.16 2.50
N LEU A 83 27.28 -3.51 1.34
CA LEU A 83 26.49 -2.30 1.20
C LEU A 83 24.99 -2.60 1.32
N VAL A 84 24.49 -3.65 0.66
CA VAL A 84 23.08 -4.09 0.73
C VAL A 84 22.73 -4.49 2.16
N ASP A 85 23.57 -5.31 2.81
CA ASP A 85 23.33 -5.76 4.18
C ASP A 85 23.27 -4.60 5.19
N ALA A 86 24.09 -3.57 4.99
CA ALA A 86 24.07 -2.38 5.82
C ALA A 86 22.79 -1.56 5.61
N TRP A 87 22.33 -1.43 4.37
CA TRP A 87 21.10 -0.74 4.02
C TRP A 87 19.86 -1.46 4.54
N ASP A 88 19.79 -2.78 4.41
CA ASP A 88 18.66 -3.57 4.91
C ASP A 88 18.53 -3.46 6.44
N ARG A 89 19.65 -3.48 7.17
CA ARG A 89 19.66 -3.23 8.62
C ARG A 89 19.17 -1.83 8.96
N ALA A 90 19.72 -0.80 8.32
CA ALA A 90 19.33 0.58 8.57
C ALA A 90 17.86 0.86 8.23
N ALA A 91 17.36 0.29 7.12
CA ALA A 91 15.96 0.39 6.72
C ALA A 91 15.03 -0.31 7.71
N THR A 92 15.41 -1.50 8.19
CA THR A 92 14.64 -2.23 9.21
C THR A 92 14.57 -1.44 10.51
N ASP A 93 15.71 -0.94 11.02
CA ASP A 93 15.76 -0.13 12.24
C ASP A 93 14.92 1.16 12.11
N ALA A 94 14.96 1.81 10.94
CA ALA A 94 14.16 3.00 10.67
C ALA A 94 12.65 2.68 10.60
N LEU A 95 12.28 1.55 10.00
CA LEU A 95 10.89 1.09 9.99
C LEU A 95 10.38 0.82 11.40
N ASP A 96 11.16 0.13 12.24
CA ASP A 96 10.79 -0.19 13.63
C ASP A 96 10.56 1.06 14.50
N ARG A 97 11.18 2.20 14.16
CA ARG A 97 10.97 3.48 14.87
C ARG A 97 9.75 4.25 14.36
N VAL A 98 9.41 4.09 13.08
CA VAL A 98 8.29 4.80 12.44
C VAL A 98 6.97 4.07 12.65
N VAL A 99 7.01 2.74 12.68
CA VAL A 99 5.86 1.87 12.96
C VAL A 99 5.70 1.71 14.48
N PRO A 100 4.52 2.01 15.07
CA PRO A 100 4.26 1.78 16.50
C PRO A 100 4.01 0.32 16.87
#